data_AF-A0A662S6U0-F1
#
_entry.id   AF-A0A662S6U0-F1
#
_cell.length_a   1.000
_cell.length_b   1.000
_cell.length_c   1.000
_cell.angle_alpha   90.00
_cell.angle_beta   90.00
_cell.angle_gamma   90.00
#
_symmetry.space_group_name_H-M   'P 1'
#
loop_
_entity.id
_entity.type
_entity.pdbx_description
1 polymer ?
#
loop_
_entity_poly.entity_id
_entity_poly.type
_entity_poly.pdbx_seq_one_letter_code
_entity_poly.pdbx_strand_id
1 'polypeptide(L)'
;MKDDLARKMLKEIAYDLLKYCHSKTCRFPTQCPRDHQKCRQSLGLHTAIAWRVAQHIARLLNMEKISLDIIQDHLTRISEFINVLAYHTDKFQQLYGLLNEAVYWIGCLEFDKDDC
;
A
#
# COMPACT_ATOMS: atom_id res chain seq x y z
N MET A 1 9.37 -10.57 16.44
CA MET A 1 9.08 -11.66 15.47
C MET A 1 7.82 -11.39 14.65
N LYS A 2 6.70 -10.92 15.26
CA LYS A 2 5.49 -10.52 14.52
C LYS A 2 5.66 -9.18 13.79
N ASP A 3 6.24 -8.14 14.42
CA ASP A 3 6.56 -6.87 13.74
C ASP A 3 7.52 -7.05 12.55
N ASP A 4 8.58 -7.85 12.68
CA ASP A 4 9.51 -8.11 11.58
C ASP A 4 8.82 -8.73 10.35
N LEU A 5 7.91 -9.67 10.59
CA LEU A 5 7.11 -10.28 9.54
C LEU A 5 6.15 -9.25 8.93
N ALA A 6 5.41 -8.50 9.75
CA ALA A 6 4.49 -7.47 9.27
C ALA A 6 5.22 -6.42 8.41
N ARG A 7 6.38 -5.93 8.86
CA ARG A 7 7.22 -5.01 8.09
C ARG A 7 7.71 -5.61 6.79
N LYS A 8 8.11 -6.89 6.79
CA LYS A 8 8.52 -7.59 5.57
C LYS A 8 7.36 -7.66 4.57
N MET A 9 6.19 -8.12 5.01
CA MET A 9 5.02 -8.26 4.15
C MET A 9 4.56 -6.91 3.61
N LEU A 10 4.58 -5.85 4.42
CA LEU A 10 4.27 -4.49 3.97
C LEU A 10 5.26 -3.97 2.93
N LYS A 11 6.55 -4.31 3.01
CA LYS A 11 7.53 -3.97 1.96
C LYS A 11 7.19 -4.68 0.64
N GLU A 12 6.82 -5.96 0.70
CA GLU A 12 6.43 -6.73 -0.48
C GLU A 12 5.15 -6.16 -1.13
N ILE A 13 4.11 -5.88 -0.32
CA ILE A 13 2.86 -5.27 -0.79
C ILE A 13 3.11 -3.89 -1.38
N ALA A 14 3.91 -3.04 -0.73
CA ALA A 14 4.28 -1.74 -1.28
C ALA A 14 4.95 -1.88 -2.64
N TYR A 15 5.86 -2.83 -2.81
CA TYR A 15 6.52 -3.09 -4.08
C TYR A 15 5.56 -3.61 -5.17
N ASP A 16 4.60 -4.47 -4.81
CA ASP A 16 3.62 -4.95 -5.78
C ASP A 16 2.61 -3.88 -6.19
N LEU A 17 2.24 -2.97 -5.28
CA LEU A 17 1.47 -1.76 -5.62
C LEU A 17 2.24 -0.84 -6.57
N LEU A 18 3.57 -0.72 -6.39
CA LEU A 18 4.41 0.03 -7.31
C LEU A 18 4.49 -0.64 -8.70
N LYS A 19 4.60 -1.97 -8.78
CA LYS A 19 4.50 -2.68 -10.06
C LYS A 19 3.15 -2.50 -10.72
N TYR A 20 2.07 -2.49 -9.94
CA TYR A 20 0.71 -2.32 -10.45
C TYR A 20 0.53 -0.95 -11.12
N CYS A 21 1.12 0.12 -10.57
CA CYS A 21 0.98 1.46 -11.13
C CYS A 21 1.95 1.78 -12.29
N HIS A 22 3.02 1.00 -12.45
CA HIS A 22 4.01 1.18 -13.50
C HIS A 22 3.78 0.27 -14.71
N SER A 23 4.30 0.68 -15.87
CA SER A 23 4.42 -0.24 -17.02
C SER A 23 5.26 -1.46 -16.63
N LYS A 24 4.91 -2.65 -17.14
CA LYS A 24 5.70 -3.88 -17.00
C LYS A 24 7.17 -3.74 -17.43
N THR A 25 7.48 -2.73 -18.24
CA THR A 25 8.83 -2.45 -18.76
C THR A 25 9.53 -1.30 -18.02
N CYS A 26 8.91 -0.71 -16.99
CA CYS A 26 9.53 0.35 -16.22
C CYS A 26 10.69 -0.18 -15.38
N ARG A 27 11.85 0.48 -15.49
CA ARG A 27 13.06 0.13 -14.74
C ARG A 27 13.15 0.81 -13.37
N PHE A 28 12.25 1.77 -13.09
CA PHE A 28 12.30 2.61 -11.90
C PHE A 28 10.95 2.64 -11.16
N PRO A 29 10.43 1.48 -10.69
CA PRO A 29 9.09 1.40 -10.08
C PRO A 29 8.95 2.20 -8.78
N THR A 30 10.05 2.64 -8.16
CA THR A 30 10.03 3.47 -6.95
C THR A 30 9.90 4.97 -7.22
N GLN A 31 10.07 5.40 -8.48
CA GLN A 31 9.87 6.80 -8.88
C GLN A 31 8.41 7.04 -9.26
N CYS A 32 8.00 8.31 -9.34
CA CYS A 32 6.63 8.63 -9.68
C CYS A 32 6.31 8.21 -11.13
N PRO A 33 5.24 7.42 -11.38
CA PRO A 33 4.90 6.96 -12.72
C PRO A 33 4.50 8.11 -13.65
N ARG A 34 4.12 9.27 -13.10
CA ARG A 34 3.87 10.49 -13.89
C ARG A 34 5.13 10.99 -14.60
N ASP A 35 6.31 10.74 -14.05
CA ASP A 35 7.56 11.24 -14.61
C ASP A 35 8.11 10.34 -15.72
N HIS A 36 7.51 9.17 -15.93
CA HIS A 36 7.90 8.24 -16.99
C HIS A 36 6.87 8.22 -18.11
N GLN A 37 7.31 8.51 -19.34
CA GLN A 37 6.42 8.61 -20.50
C GLN A 37 5.50 7.39 -20.68
N LYS A 38 6.03 6.17 -20.56
CA LYS A 38 5.25 4.93 -20.73
C LYS A 38 4.28 4.67 -19.57
N CYS A 39 4.69 4.95 -18.33
CA CYS A 39 3.83 4.74 -17.16
C CYS A 39 2.70 5.78 -17.14
N ARG A 40 2.98 7.02 -17.57
CA ARG A 40 2.00 8.10 -17.68
C ARG A 40 0.80 7.71 -18.56
N GLN A 41 1.01 6.93 -19.62
CA GLN A 41 -0.04 6.51 -20.55
C GLN A 41 -1.06 5.54 -19.92
N SER A 42 -0.65 4.80 -18.88
CA SER A 42 -1.52 3.88 -18.15
C SER A 42 -2.09 4.47 -16.86
N LEU A 43 -1.88 5.78 -16.61
CA LEU A 43 -2.37 6.41 -15.39
C LEU A 43 -3.90 6.57 -15.42
N GLY A 44 -4.55 5.90 -14.49
CA GLY A 44 -5.95 6.09 -14.12
C GLY A 44 -6.13 6.14 -12.61
N LEU A 45 -7.38 6.29 -12.16
CA LEU A 45 -7.70 6.40 -10.73
C LEU A 45 -7.15 5.21 -9.92
N HIS A 46 -7.34 3.97 -10.40
CA HIS A 46 -6.84 2.77 -9.72
C HIS A 46 -5.30 2.77 -9.58
N THR A 47 -4.55 3.21 -10.60
CA THR A 47 -3.08 3.34 -10.49
C THR A 47 -2.65 4.46 -9.54
N ALA A 48 -3.43 5.55 -9.46
CA ALA A 48 -3.18 6.64 -8.52
C ALA A 48 -3.42 6.19 -7.07
N ILE A 49 -4.46 5.39 -6.84
CA ILE A 49 -4.73 4.73 -5.56
C ILE A 49 -3.57 3.81 -5.19
N ALA A 50 -3.15 2.92 -6.11
CA ALA A 50 -2.03 2.01 -5.88
C ALA A 50 -0.74 2.74 -5.49
N TRP A 51 -0.38 3.79 -6.26
CA TRP A 51 0.75 4.64 -5.94
C TRP A 51 0.61 5.30 -4.57
N ARG A 52 -0.57 5.87 -4.26
CA ARG A 52 -0.77 6.58 -3.00
C ARG A 52 -0.67 5.64 -1.80
N VAL A 53 -1.24 4.44 -1.88
CA VAL A 53 -1.16 3.43 -0.82
C VAL A 53 0.29 2.95 -0.64
N ALA A 54 1.03 2.70 -1.74
CA ALA A 54 2.46 2.33 -1.64
C ALA A 54 3.28 3.40 -0.90
N GLN A 55 3.04 4.68 -1.21
CA GLN A 55 3.70 5.80 -0.51
C GLN A 55 3.29 5.87 0.97
N HIS A 56 2.03 5.60 1.30
CA HIS A 56 1.58 5.53 2.69
C HIS A 56 2.28 4.41 3.47
N ILE A 57 2.38 3.21 2.89
CA ILE A 57 3.08 2.08 3.51
C ILE A 57 4.58 2.40 3.68
N ALA A 58 5.23 2.94 2.64
CA ALA A 58 6.64 3.33 2.72
C ALA A 58 6.90 4.36 3.83
N ARG A 59 6.01 5.36 3.97
CA ARG A 59 6.11 6.36 5.04
C ARG A 59 5.99 5.72 6.41
N LEU A 60 5.05 4.80 6.60
CA LEU A 60 4.86 4.07 7.86
C LEU A 60 6.10 3.25 8.22
N LEU A 61 6.66 2.52 7.26
CA LEU A 61 7.84 1.67 7.46
C LEU A 61 9.12 2.44 7.82
N ASN A 62 9.22 3.70 7.37
CA ASN A 62 10.36 4.57 7.65
C ASN A 62 10.26 5.32 8.99
N MET A 63 9.18 5.13 9.76
CA MET A 63 9.06 5.73 11.08
C MET A 63 9.84 4.93 12.12
N GLU A 64 10.65 5.62 12.92
CA GLU A 64 11.40 5.03 14.04
C GLU A 64 10.46 4.56 15.16
N LYS A 65 9.36 5.28 15.39
CA LYS A 65 8.34 4.96 16.38
C LYS A 65 6.97 5.06 15.75
N ILE A 66 6.20 3.98 15.89
CA ILE A 66 4.82 3.90 15.43
C ILE A 66 3.92 3.88 16.68
N SER A 67 3.01 4.83 16.78
CA SER A 67 1.96 4.87 17.81
C SER A 67 0.66 4.30 17.28
N LEU A 68 -0.26 3.96 18.18
CA LEU A 68 -1.59 3.47 17.84
C LEU A 68 -2.34 4.47 16.94
N ASP A 69 -2.28 5.77 17.25
CA ASP A 69 -2.92 6.81 16.44
C ASP A 69 -2.38 6.85 14.99
N ILE A 70 -1.08 6.61 14.81
CA ILE A 70 -0.47 6.55 13.48
C ILE A 70 -0.97 5.31 12.73
N ILE A 71 -1.04 4.16 13.39
CA ILE A 71 -1.58 2.94 12.80
C ILE A 71 -3.03 3.18 12.37
N GLN A 72 -3.86 3.72 13.27
CA GLN A 72 -5.26 3.99 13.01
C GLN A 72 -5.46 4.99 11.85
N ASP A 73 -4.68 6.07 11.79
CA ASP A 73 -4.71 7.03 10.67
C ASP A 73 -4.38 6.35 9.33
N HIS A 74 -3.37 5.47 9.31
CA HIS A 74 -3.00 4.73 8.11
C HIS A 74 -4.07 3.69 7.72
N LEU A 75 -4.64 2.97 8.69
CA LEU A 75 -5.74 2.03 8.47
C LEU A 75 -6.96 2.73 7.88
N THR A 76 -7.42 3.82 8.51
CA THR A 76 -8.57 4.60 8.03
C THR A 76 -8.37 5.07 6.60
N ARG A 77 -7.20 5.64 6.27
CA ARG A 77 -6.92 6.12 4.91
C ARG A 77 -6.95 5.02 3.86
N ILE A 78 -6.42 3.83 4.16
CA ILE A 78 -6.41 2.73 3.20
C ILE A 78 -7.83 2.14 3.07
N SER A 79 -8.57 2.04 4.16
CA SER A 79 -9.97 1.60 4.17
C SER A 79 -10.87 2.49 3.30
N GLU A 80 -10.65 3.81 3.28
CA GLU A 80 -11.39 4.70 2.36
C GLU A 80 -11.14 4.35 0.88
N PHE A 81 -9.91 3.99 0.51
CA PHE A 81 -9.63 3.52 -0.84
C PHE A 81 -10.25 2.15 -1.13
N ILE A 82 -10.29 1.25 -0.15
CA ILE A 82 -10.97 -0.05 -0.27
C ILE A 82 -12.45 0.17 -0.54
N ASN A 83 -13.11 1.08 0.18
CA ASN A 83 -14.52 1.41 -0.01
C ASN A 83 -14.81 1.91 -1.43
N VAL A 84 -13.92 2.74 -2.00
CA VAL A 84 -14.02 3.17 -3.40
C VAL A 84 -13.89 1.98 -4.36
N LEU A 85 -12.97 1.06 -4.11
CA LEU A 85 -12.74 -0.11 -4.97
C LEU A 85 -13.79 -1.20 -4.79
N ALA A 86 -14.49 -1.26 -3.66
CA ALA A 86 -15.50 -2.28 -3.36
C ALA A 86 -16.62 -2.31 -4.41
N TYR A 87 -16.97 -1.14 -4.97
CA TYR A 87 -17.97 -1.00 -6.05
C TYR A 87 -17.46 -1.42 -7.44
N HIS A 88 -16.17 -1.75 -7.57
CA HIS A 88 -15.48 -2.03 -8.83
C HIS A 88 -14.53 -3.23 -8.71
N THR A 89 -14.84 -4.17 -7.81
CA THR A 89 -14.01 -5.35 -7.52
C THR A 89 -13.84 -6.25 -8.73
N ASP A 90 -14.84 -6.33 -9.60
CA ASP A 90 -14.78 -7.05 -10.89
C ASP A 90 -13.66 -6.53 -11.80
N LYS A 91 -13.37 -5.23 -11.76
CA LYS A 91 -12.34 -4.59 -12.59
C LYS A 91 -10.99 -4.48 -11.89
N PHE A 92 -10.99 -4.33 -10.58
CA PHE A 92 -9.79 -4.01 -9.79
C PHE A 92 -9.50 -5.03 -8.69
N GLN A 93 -9.87 -6.29 -8.88
CA GLN A 93 -9.74 -7.37 -7.90
C GLN A 93 -8.32 -7.47 -7.32
N GLN A 94 -7.29 -7.39 -8.15
CA GLN A 94 -5.89 -7.45 -7.69
C GLN A 94 -5.56 -6.29 -6.75
N LEU A 95 -5.95 -5.07 -7.11
CA LEU A 95 -5.69 -3.89 -6.28
C LEU A 95 -6.47 -3.96 -4.96
N TYR A 96 -7.73 -4.40 -5.03
CA TYR A 96 -8.57 -4.62 -3.86
C TYR A 96 -7.92 -5.63 -2.89
N GLY A 97 -7.41 -6.75 -3.40
CA GLY A 97 -6.69 -7.75 -2.60
C GLY A 97 -5.46 -7.16 -1.91
N LEU A 98 -4.60 -6.48 -2.67
CA LEU A 98 -3.38 -5.84 -2.12
C LEU A 98 -3.68 -4.82 -1.01
N LEU A 99 -4.76 -4.04 -1.14
CA LEU A 99 -5.14 -3.08 -0.10
C LEU A 99 -5.67 -3.76 1.16
N ASN A 100 -6.45 -4.84 1.02
CA ASN A 100 -6.92 -5.61 2.18
C ASN A 100 -5.75 -6.28 2.92
N GLU A 101 -4.79 -6.85 2.18
CA GLU A 101 -3.57 -7.39 2.78
C GLU A 101 -2.77 -6.29 3.50
N ALA A 102 -2.67 -5.09 2.92
CA ALA A 102 -2.01 -3.97 3.56
C ALA A 102 -2.69 -3.59 4.90
N VAL A 103 -4.02 -3.51 4.93
CA VAL A 103 -4.78 -3.23 6.16
C VAL A 103 -4.51 -4.29 7.23
N TYR A 104 -4.55 -5.56 6.85
CA TYR A 104 -4.25 -6.67 7.77
C TYR A 104 -2.86 -6.53 8.39
N TRP A 105 -1.82 -6.36 7.56
CA TRP A 105 -0.44 -6.29 8.07
C TRP A 105 -0.12 -5.00 8.82
N ILE A 106 -0.78 -3.88 8.49
CA ILE A 106 -0.70 -2.65 9.31
C ILE A 106 -1.31 -2.90 10.68
N GLY A 107 -2.46 -3.57 10.75
CA GLY A 107 -3.06 -3.98 12.03
C GLY A 107 -2.13 -4.90 12.83
N CYS A 108 -1.34 -5.76 12.19
CA CYS A 108 -0.35 -6.57 12.91
C CYS A 108 0.79 -5.76 13.54
N LEU A 109 0.99 -4.48 13.19
CA LEU A 109 1.93 -3.58 13.87
C LEU A 109 1.37 -3.06 15.21
N GLU A 110 0.06 -3.16 15.43
CA GLU A 110 -0.64 -2.72 16.65
C GLU A 110 -0.37 -3.66 17.82
N PHE A 111 -0.41 -4.97 17.56
CA PHE A 111 -0.40 -6.02 18.57
C PHE A 111 0.98 -6.39 19.13
N ASP A 112 2.01 -5.56 18.92
CA ASP A 112 3.34 -5.76 19.51
C ASP A 112 3.56 -4.90 20.79
N LYS A 113 2.51 -4.24 21.32
CA LYS A 113 2.62 -3.43 22.55
C LYS A 113 1.84 -3.91 23.76
N ASP A 114 0.86 -4.79 23.60
CA ASP A 114 0.12 -5.39 24.72
C ASP A 114 0.18 -6.92 24.58
N ASP A 115 0.66 -7.57 25.64
CA ASP A 115 0.87 -9.03 25.82
C ASP A 115 2.22 -9.63 25.36
N CYS A 116 3.26 -9.33 26.15
CA CYS A 116 4.26 -10.30 26.63
C CYS A 116 4.70 -9.93 28.05
#